data_AF-A0A2N5KPL4-F1
#
_entry.id   AF-A0A2N5KPL4-F1
#
_cell.length_a   1.000
_cell.length_b   1.000
_cell.length_c   1.000
_cell.angle_alpha   90.00
_cell.angle_beta   90.00
_cell.angle_gamma   90.00
#
_symmetry.space_group_name_H-M   'P 1'
#
loop_
_entity.id
_entity.type
_entity.pdbx_description
1 polymer ?
#
loop_
_entity_poly.entity_id
_entity_poly.type
_entity_poly.pdbx_seq_one_letter_code
_entity_poly.pdbx_strand_id
1 'polypeptide(L)'
;MSQFRIMLEICPAPDGGKWTALEMEQATNGKVHPAFFFALQDGLTSSVSGEQMDSIAKAMDLPPELWHRQLWWWEKVYEDWKNGVGVEGKLQDRGYDPMKPYRLLDDWGRDLSWIPTGSIGDFTLDEAAQLLQISEEEVLEMIESGQLEVEQGGNGESLVSGYSVREKL
;
A
#
# COMPACT_ATOMS: atom_id res chain seq x y z
N MET A 1 1.78 9.95 -6.41
CA MET A 1 1.17 9.51 -7.71
C MET A 1 -0.05 8.64 -7.37
N SER A 2 -1.08 8.43 -8.20
CA SER A 2 -2.19 7.53 -7.77
C SER A 2 -1.76 6.06 -7.83
N GLN A 3 -2.29 5.22 -6.93
CA GLN A 3 -2.05 3.78 -6.92
C GLN A 3 -2.38 3.15 -8.28
N PHE A 4 -3.53 3.50 -8.86
CA PHE A 4 -3.94 2.97 -10.15
C PHE A 4 -2.96 3.39 -11.26
N ARG A 5 -2.46 4.63 -11.24
CA ARG A 5 -1.44 5.06 -12.20
C ARG A 5 -0.13 4.30 -12.07
N ILE A 6 0.28 3.95 -10.85
CA ILE A 6 1.45 3.09 -10.62
C ILE A 6 1.22 1.72 -11.27
N MET A 7 0.06 1.10 -11.00
CA MET A 7 -0.29 -0.20 -11.58
C MET A 7 -0.26 -0.18 -13.11
N LEU A 8 -0.78 0.87 -13.74
CA LEU A 8 -0.77 1.01 -15.21
C LEU A 8 0.64 1.12 -15.82
N GLU A 9 1.63 1.61 -15.08
CA GLU A 9 3.01 1.71 -15.56
C GLU A 9 3.80 0.40 -15.36
N ILE A 10 3.58 -0.29 -14.24
CA ILE A 10 4.35 -1.51 -13.90
C ILE A 10 3.71 -2.80 -14.44
N CYS A 11 2.39 -2.83 -14.63
CA CYS A 11 1.65 -3.96 -15.16
C CYS A 11 1.25 -3.68 -16.62
N PRO A 12 1.96 -4.25 -17.61
CA PRO A 12 1.63 -4.03 -19.01
C PRO A 12 0.25 -4.60 -19.35
N ALA A 13 -0.35 -4.07 -20.42
CA ALA A 13 -1.55 -4.66 -21.01
C ALA A 13 -1.24 -6.06 -21.59
N PRO A 14 -2.25 -6.91 -21.87
CA PRO A 14 -2.03 -8.28 -22.37
C PRO A 14 -1.23 -8.38 -23.68
N ASP A 15 -1.21 -7.30 -24.47
CA ASP A 15 -0.42 -7.18 -25.69
C ASP A 15 1.03 -6.71 -25.45
N GLY A 16 1.41 -6.47 -24.19
CA GLY A 16 2.69 -5.91 -23.77
C GLY A 16 2.75 -4.37 -23.82
N GLY A 17 1.65 -3.70 -24.19
CA GLY A 17 1.54 -2.26 -24.33
C GLY A 17 1.10 -1.54 -23.04
N LYS A 18 0.69 -0.29 -23.21
CA LYS A 18 0.06 0.50 -22.15
C LYS A 18 -1.45 0.28 -22.17
N TRP A 19 -2.03 0.07 -20.99
CA TRP A 19 -3.47 0.01 -20.82
C TRP A 19 -4.16 1.28 -21.32
N THR A 20 -5.13 1.10 -22.21
CA THR A 20 -6.11 2.11 -22.57
C THR A 20 -7.40 1.94 -21.76
N ALA A 21 -8.19 3.02 -21.69
CA ALA A 21 -9.50 2.99 -21.06
C ALA A 21 -10.44 1.93 -21.68
N LEU A 22 -10.36 1.73 -23.00
CA LEU A 22 -11.19 0.77 -23.73
C LEU A 22 -10.77 -0.68 -23.46
N GLU A 23 -9.47 -0.96 -23.41
CA GLU A 23 -8.96 -2.29 -23.07
C GLU A 23 -9.32 -2.65 -21.63
N MET A 24 -9.20 -1.70 -20.69
CA MET A 24 -9.60 -1.92 -19.31
C MET A 24 -11.09 -2.22 -19.21
N GLU A 25 -11.93 -1.46 -19.92
CA GLU A 25 -13.37 -1.73 -19.97
C GLU A 25 -13.67 -3.14 -20.49
N GLN A 26 -13.02 -3.55 -21.58
CA GLN A 26 -13.21 -4.89 -22.14
C GLN A 26 -12.73 -5.98 -21.18
N ALA A 27 -11.53 -5.83 -20.60
CA ALA A 27 -10.94 -6.80 -19.68
C ALA A 27 -11.75 -6.94 -18.38
N THR A 28 -12.41 -5.87 -17.95
CA THR A 28 -13.26 -5.84 -16.75
C THR A 28 -14.74 -6.08 -17.06
N ASN A 29 -15.10 -6.44 -18.30
CA ASN A 29 -16.48 -6.65 -18.75
C ASN A 29 -17.41 -5.46 -18.39
N GLY A 30 -16.93 -4.24 -18.63
CA GLY A 30 -17.67 -2.99 -18.41
C GLY A 30 -17.69 -2.48 -16.97
N LYS A 31 -17.06 -3.17 -16.01
CA LYS A 31 -17.03 -2.73 -14.61
C LYS A 31 -16.20 -1.46 -14.40
N VAL A 32 -15.22 -1.23 -15.27
CA VAL A 32 -14.42 0.00 -15.33
C VAL A 32 -14.65 0.68 -16.67
N HIS A 33 -15.69 1.52 -16.74
CA HIS A 33 -15.97 2.32 -17.94
C HIS A 33 -14.94 3.45 -18.11
N PRO A 34 -14.64 3.94 -19.33
CA PRO A 34 -13.62 4.94 -19.59
C PRO A 34 -13.59 6.18 -18.67
N ALA A 35 -14.74 6.74 -18.30
CA ALA A 35 -14.78 7.90 -17.41
C ALA A 35 -14.25 7.57 -16.00
N PHE A 36 -14.55 6.37 -15.51
CA PHE A 36 -14.05 5.89 -14.22
C PHE A 36 -12.56 5.57 -14.29
N PHE A 37 -12.09 4.99 -15.40
CA PHE A 37 -10.67 4.77 -15.65
C PHE A 37 -9.85 6.06 -15.50
N PHE A 38 -10.24 7.14 -16.19
CA PHE A 38 -9.52 8.41 -16.11
C PHE A 38 -9.63 9.03 -14.71
N ALA A 39 -10.79 8.94 -14.06
CA ALA A 39 -10.94 9.41 -12.68
C ALA A 39 -9.99 8.69 -11.71
N LEU A 40 -9.79 7.37 -11.86
CA LEU A 40 -8.81 6.61 -11.08
C LEU A 40 -7.36 6.98 -11.43
N GLN A 41 -7.07 7.12 -12.72
CA GLN A 41 -5.73 7.44 -13.21
C GLN A 41 -5.26 8.81 -12.71
N ASP A 42 -6.16 9.79 -12.70
CA ASP A 42 -5.90 11.15 -12.23
C ASP A 42 -6.01 11.28 -10.70
N GLY A 43 -6.45 10.22 -10.00
CA GLY A 43 -6.65 10.24 -8.55
C GLY A 43 -7.84 11.09 -8.10
N LEU A 44 -8.78 11.39 -9.00
CA LEU A 44 -10.02 12.11 -8.70
C LEU A 44 -11.00 11.25 -7.87
N THR A 45 -10.84 9.93 -7.91
CA THR A 45 -11.53 9.00 -7.01
C THR A 45 -10.57 7.92 -6.54
N SER A 46 -10.63 7.60 -5.25
CA SER A 46 -10.00 6.42 -4.64
C SER A 46 -11.04 5.37 -4.22
N SER A 47 -12.32 5.74 -4.24
CA SER A 47 -13.42 4.85 -3.87
C SER A 47 -13.71 3.90 -5.03
N VAL A 48 -13.33 2.64 -4.84
CA VAL A 48 -13.54 1.53 -5.77
C VAL A 48 -14.32 0.46 -5.03
N SER A 49 -15.36 -0.10 -5.64
CA SER A 49 -16.09 -1.20 -5.00
C SER A 49 -15.27 -2.49 -5.01
N GLY A 50 -15.52 -3.42 -4.09
CA GLY A 50 -14.81 -4.70 -4.07
C GLY A 50 -14.91 -5.44 -5.43
N GLU A 51 -16.06 -5.42 -6.08
CA GLU A 51 -16.24 -6.03 -7.41
C GLU A 51 -15.37 -5.35 -8.49
N GLN A 52 -15.21 -4.03 -8.43
CA GLN A 52 -14.33 -3.29 -9.33
C GLN A 52 -12.85 -3.57 -9.04
N MET A 53 -12.46 -3.64 -7.76
CA MET A 53 -11.11 -4.00 -7.35
C MET A 53 -10.74 -5.39 -7.87
N ASP A 54 -11.61 -6.38 -7.65
CA ASP A 54 -11.42 -7.76 -8.11
C ASP A 54 -11.30 -7.83 -9.64
N SER A 55 -12.14 -7.07 -10.35
CA SER A 55 -12.13 -7.02 -11.81
C SER A 55 -10.83 -6.43 -12.36
N ILE A 56 -10.35 -5.34 -11.76
CA ILE A 56 -9.07 -4.70 -12.14
C ILE A 56 -7.90 -5.63 -11.83
N ALA A 57 -7.85 -6.18 -10.61
CA ALA A 57 -6.78 -7.07 -10.19
C ALA A 57 -6.69 -8.29 -11.11
N LYS A 58 -7.83 -8.90 -11.45
CA LYS A 58 -7.90 -10.01 -12.40
C LYS A 58 -7.45 -9.60 -13.80
N ALA A 59 -7.85 -8.43 -14.30
CA ALA A 59 -7.44 -7.94 -15.61
C ALA A 59 -5.92 -7.72 -15.71
N MET A 60 -5.29 -7.31 -14.61
CA MET A 60 -3.85 -7.06 -14.51
C MET A 60 -3.02 -8.26 -14.01
N ASP A 61 -3.64 -9.43 -13.80
CA ASP A 61 -3.03 -10.63 -13.20
C ASP A 61 -2.37 -10.38 -11.83
N LEU A 62 -3.02 -9.58 -10.99
CA LEU A 62 -2.62 -9.27 -9.62
C LEU A 62 -3.54 -9.98 -8.60
N PRO A 63 -3.01 -10.35 -7.41
CA PRO A 63 -3.84 -10.69 -6.26
C PRO A 63 -4.72 -9.48 -5.86
N PRO A 64 -6.04 -9.65 -5.69
CA PRO A 64 -6.95 -8.57 -5.28
C PRO A 64 -6.55 -7.91 -3.96
N GLU A 65 -5.96 -8.68 -3.04
CA GLU A 65 -5.51 -8.21 -1.74
C GLU A 65 -4.46 -7.09 -1.87
N LEU A 66 -3.64 -7.11 -2.93
CA LEU A 66 -2.65 -6.06 -3.16
C LEU A 66 -3.29 -4.69 -3.37
N TRP A 67 -4.55 -4.62 -3.82
CA TRP A 67 -5.26 -3.34 -3.92
C TRP A 67 -5.34 -2.62 -2.57
N HIS A 68 -5.38 -3.37 -1.47
CA HIS A 68 -5.41 -2.82 -0.11
C HIS A 68 -4.03 -2.49 0.45
N ARG A 69 -2.96 -2.59 -0.34
CA ARG A 69 -1.64 -2.08 0.04
C ARG A 69 -1.71 -0.55 0.10
N GLN A 70 -1.00 0.01 1.06
CA GLN A 70 -0.88 1.44 1.21
C GLN A 70 -0.14 2.06 0.01
N LEU A 71 -0.44 3.31 -0.31
CA LEU A 71 0.13 4.00 -1.48
C LEU A 71 1.67 4.01 -1.46
N TRP A 72 2.28 4.21 -0.29
CA TRP A 72 3.74 4.21 -0.14
C TRP A 72 4.38 2.88 -0.59
N TRP A 73 3.68 1.75 -0.43
CA TRP A 73 4.17 0.45 -0.88
C TRP A 73 4.20 0.39 -2.40
N TRP A 74 3.15 0.89 -3.05
CA TRP A 74 3.10 1.02 -4.50
C TRP A 74 4.16 1.98 -5.03
N GLU A 75 4.37 3.11 -4.37
CA GLU A 75 5.41 4.08 -4.73
C GLU A 75 6.79 3.44 -4.62
N LYS A 76 7.03 2.63 -3.58
CA LYS A 76 8.28 1.89 -3.44
C LYS A 76 8.50 0.82 -4.51
N VAL A 77 7.46 0.04 -4.82
CA VAL A 77 7.50 -0.93 -5.92
C VAL A 77 7.78 -0.23 -7.24
N TYR A 78 7.18 0.94 -7.47
CA TYR A 78 7.42 1.74 -8.66
C TYR A 78 8.87 2.24 -8.73
N GLU A 79 9.45 2.71 -7.63
CA GLU A 79 10.85 3.10 -7.57
C GLU A 79 11.78 1.94 -7.91
N ASP A 80 11.56 0.78 -7.30
CA ASP A 80 12.34 -0.44 -7.55
C ASP A 80 12.27 -0.84 -9.03
N TRP A 81 11.06 -0.90 -9.60
CA TRP A 81 10.83 -1.18 -11.02
C TRP A 81 11.56 -0.17 -11.92
N LYS A 82 11.43 1.13 -11.63
CA LYS A 82 12.09 2.21 -12.38
C LYS A 82 13.61 2.10 -12.34
N ASN A 83 14.16 1.60 -11.23
CA ASN A 83 15.59 1.36 -11.05
C ASN A 83 16.06 0.01 -11.63
N GLY A 84 15.17 -0.76 -12.27
CA GLY A 84 15.48 -2.06 -12.86
C GLY A 84 15.59 -3.21 -11.85
N VAL A 85 15.11 -3.01 -10.63
CA VAL A 85 15.00 -4.07 -9.62
C VAL A 85 13.76 -4.91 -9.95
N GLY A 86 13.89 -6.23 -9.94
CA GLY A 86 12.76 -7.15 -10.18
C GLY A 86 11.69 -7.01 -9.08
N VAL A 87 10.43 -6.83 -9.50
CA VAL A 87 9.28 -6.60 -8.61
C VAL A 87 8.21 -7.69 -8.73
N GLU A 88 8.38 -8.65 -9.62
CA GLU A 88 7.38 -9.67 -9.96
C GLU A 88 6.99 -10.49 -8.72
N GLY A 89 7.95 -10.83 -7.86
CA GLY A 89 7.68 -11.53 -6.60
C GLY A 89 6.80 -10.71 -5.65
N LYS A 90 6.98 -9.37 -5.61
CA LYS A 90 6.18 -8.46 -4.79
C LYS A 90 4.75 -8.33 -5.34
N LEU A 91 4.62 -8.27 -6.67
CA LEU A 91 3.34 -8.19 -7.38
C LEU A 91 2.53 -9.50 -7.34
N GLN A 92 3.15 -10.61 -6.98
CA GLN A 92 2.50 -11.92 -6.85
C GLN A 92 2.32 -12.38 -5.39
N ASP A 93 2.49 -11.48 -4.42
CA ASP A 93 2.29 -11.79 -3.01
C ASP A 93 0.82 -11.99 -2.67
N ARG A 94 0.40 -13.27 -2.73
CA ARG A 94 -0.93 -13.76 -2.28
C ARG A 94 -0.99 -13.98 -0.77
N GLY A 95 0.14 -13.84 -0.07
CA GLY A 95 0.24 -13.98 1.37
C GLY A 95 -0.10 -12.69 2.12
N TYR A 96 -0.32 -11.59 1.40
CA TYR A 96 -0.74 -10.33 2.02
C TYR A 96 -2.12 -10.49 2.66
N ASP A 97 -2.15 -10.31 3.97
CA ASP A 97 -3.37 -10.18 4.74
C ASP A 97 -3.50 -8.69 5.12
N PRO A 98 -4.48 -7.94 4.58
CA PRO A 98 -4.67 -6.54 4.92
C PRO A 98 -5.05 -6.33 6.40
N MET A 99 -5.44 -7.40 7.11
CA MET A 99 -5.64 -7.37 8.56
C MET A 99 -4.34 -7.62 9.35
N LYS A 100 -3.23 -7.96 8.68
CA LYS A 100 -1.90 -8.18 9.27
C LYS A 100 -0.80 -7.45 8.47
N PRO A 101 -0.82 -6.11 8.45
CA PRO A 101 0.12 -5.32 7.65
C PRO A 101 1.60 -5.56 8.00
N TYR A 102 1.90 -6.05 9.21
CA TYR A 102 3.26 -6.30 9.71
C TYR A 102 4.06 -7.37 8.96
N ARG A 103 3.42 -8.24 8.16
CA ARG A 103 4.13 -9.24 7.33
C ARG A 103 5.09 -8.61 6.31
N LEU A 104 4.85 -7.33 5.94
CA LEU A 104 5.69 -6.56 5.03
C LEU A 104 7.14 -6.38 5.49
N LEU A 105 7.36 -6.36 6.80
CA LEU A 105 8.67 -6.09 7.38
C LEU A 105 9.54 -7.35 7.47
N ASP A 106 8.93 -8.52 7.72
CA ASP A 106 9.63 -9.81 7.73
C ASP A 106 10.18 -10.17 6.34
N ASP A 107 9.41 -9.91 5.27
CA ASP A 107 9.80 -10.18 3.88
C ASP A 107 10.98 -9.30 3.39
N TRP A 108 11.34 -8.25 4.13
CA TRP A 108 12.49 -7.38 3.87
C TRP A 108 13.73 -7.73 4.70
N GLY A 109 13.72 -8.88 5.40
CA GLY A 109 14.89 -9.43 6.10
C GLY A 109 15.18 -8.78 7.46
N ARG A 110 14.19 -8.18 8.12
CA ARG A 110 14.29 -7.65 9.49
C ARG A 110 13.63 -8.64 10.46
N ASP A 111 14.34 -9.01 11.53
CA ASP A 111 13.82 -9.88 12.60
C ASP A 111 12.84 -9.09 13.48
N LEU A 112 11.56 -9.47 13.45
CA LEU A 112 10.48 -8.88 14.26
C LEU A 112 10.01 -9.79 15.40
N SER A 113 10.78 -10.82 15.74
CA SER A 113 10.43 -11.76 16.83
C SER A 113 10.28 -11.10 18.21
N TRP A 114 10.70 -9.84 18.35
CA TRP A 114 10.55 -9.02 19.54
C TRP A 114 9.18 -8.34 19.68
N ILE A 115 8.32 -8.35 18.65
CA ILE A 115 6.96 -7.78 18.71
C ILE A 115 5.97 -8.85 19.19
N PRO A 116 5.34 -8.71 20.37
CA PRO A 116 4.42 -9.71 20.89
C PRO A 116 3.15 -9.80 20.02
N THR A 117 2.85 -10.98 19.49
CA THR A 117 1.57 -11.26 18.82
C THR A 117 0.40 -11.05 19.77
N GLY A 118 -0.37 -9.97 19.62
CA GLY A 118 -1.65 -9.81 20.32
C GLY A 118 -2.01 -8.40 20.79
N SER A 119 -1.07 -7.47 20.81
CA SER A 119 -1.33 -6.03 20.98
C SER A 119 -0.76 -5.29 19.78
N ILE A 120 -1.49 -4.31 19.25
CA ILE A 120 -0.87 -3.28 18.41
C ILE A 120 0.06 -2.53 19.36
N GLY A 121 1.34 -2.90 19.33
CA GLY A 121 2.31 -2.43 20.30
C GLY A 121 2.45 -0.92 20.24
N ASP A 122 2.81 -0.38 21.38
CA ASP A 122 3.43 0.92 21.54
C ASP A 122 4.82 0.88 20.89
N PHE A 123 5.04 1.68 19.84
CA PHE A 123 6.31 1.72 19.09
C PHE A 123 7.16 2.90 19.54
N THR A 124 8.47 2.74 19.68
CA THR A 124 9.38 3.90 19.75
C THR A 124 9.37 4.67 18.42
N LEU A 125 9.88 5.90 18.42
CA LEU A 125 9.96 6.73 17.21
C LEU A 125 10.78 6.05 16.10
N ASP A 126 11.92 5.47 16.45
CA ASP A 126 12.78 4.70 15.55
C ASP A 126 12.06 3.46 15.01
N GLU A 127 11.35 2.72 15.86
CA GLU A 127 10.58 1.55 15.42
C GLU A 127 9.42 1.94 14.49
N ALA A 128 8.75 3.07 14.76
CA ALA A 128 7.72 3.62 13.89
C ALA A 128 8.30 4.11 12.56
N ALA A 129 9.49 4.73 12.57
CA ALA A 129 10.20 5.19 11.37
C ALA A 129 10.61 3.99 10.51
N GLN A 130 11.14 2.95 11.14
CA GLN A 130 11.48 1.69 10.50
C GLN A 130 10.25 0.97 9.95
N LEU A 131 9.13 0.98 10.69
CA LEU A 131 7.86 0.37 10.29
C LEU A 131 7.25 1.08 9.07
N LEU A 132 7.29 2.41 9.08
CA LEU A 132 6.70 3.26 8.03
C LEU A 132 7.67 3.52 6.86
N GLN A 133 8.94 3.12 6.99
CA GLN A 133 10.04 3.40 6.06
C GLN A 133 10.19 4.89 5.72
N ILE A 134 9.98 5.74 6.72
CA ILE A 134 10.17 7.18 6.65
C ILE A 134 11.22 7.56 7.70
N SER A 135 11.75 8.78 7.61
CA SER A 135 12.65 9.30 8.63
C SER A 135 11.95 9.47 9.98
N GLU A 136 12.70 9.41 11.08
CA GLU A 136 12.17 9.73 12.41
C GLU A 136 11.53 11.13 12.44
N GLU A 137 12.10 12.08 11.68
CA GLU A 137 11.55 13.42 11.48
C GLU A 137 10.16 13.38 10.82
N GLU A 138 9.96 12.57 9.78
CA GLU A 138 8.66 12.40 9.13
C GLU A 138 7.64 11.73 10.06
N VAL A 139 8.07 10.78 10.91
CA VAL A 139 7.19 10.23 11.95
C VAL A 139 6.78 11.31 12.96
N LEU A 140 7.71 12.18 13.37
CA LEU A 140 7.41 13.31 14.25
C LEU A 140 6.42 14.28 13.60
N GLU A 141 6.60 14.62 12.32
CA GLU A 141 5.64 15.46 11.59
C GLU A 141 4.24 14.83 11.53
N MET A 142 4.16 13.51 11.38
CA MET A 142 2.89 12.78 11.43
C MET A 142 2.26 12.78 12.83
N ILE A 143 3.06 12.75 13.90
CA ILE A 143 2.58 12.91 15.28
C ILE A 143 2.07 14.34 15.51
N GLU A 144 2.85 15.35 15.10
CA GLU A 144 2.51 16.76 15.28
C GLU A 144 1.26 17.18 14.49
N SER A 145 1.08 16.60 13.30
CA SER A 145 -0.12 16.82 12.48
C SER A 145 -1.34 16.02 12.96
N GLY A 146 -1.17 15.16 13.98
CA GLY A 146 -2.24 14.33 14.55
C GLY A 146 -2.66 13.17 13.64
N GLN A 147 -1.78 12.75 12.73
CA GLN A 147 -1.94 11.55 11.91
C GLN A 147 -1.49 10.27 12.66
N LEU A 148 -0.66 10.44 13.69
CA LEU A 148 -0.25 9.39 14.61
C LEU A 148 -0.52 9.84 16.05
N GLU A 149 -1.06 8.94 16.88
CA GLU A 149 -1.24 9.17 18.31
C GLU A 149 -0.05 8.62 19.09
N VAL A 150 0.31 9.34 20.14
CA VAL A 150 1.37 8.94 21.08
C VAL A 150 0.74 8.71 22.44
N GLU A 151 0.96 7.53 23.01
CA GLU A 151 0.70 7.26 24.41
C GLU A 151 2.00 7.40 25.21
N GLN A 152 1.91 7.97 26.41
CA GLN A 152 3.05 7.94 27.33
C GLN A 152 3.09 6.57 28.00
N GLY A 153 4.12 5.79 27.67
CA GLY A 153 4.40 4.55 28.37
C GLY A 153 4.68 4.82 29.85
N GLY A 154 4.39 3.84 30.71
CA GLY A 154 4.59 3.94 32.17
C GLY A 154 6.03 4.23 32.62
N ASN A 155 6.98 4.24 31.69
CA ASN A 155 8.41 4.45 31.89
C ASN A 155 8.86 5.90 31.62
N GLY A 156 7.96 6.75 31.09
CA GLY A 156 8.30 8.09 30.60
C GLY A 156 8.81 8.15 29.16
N GLU A 157 8.73 7.03 28.42
CA GLU A 157 9.01 6.96 26.98
C GLU A 157 7.75 7.29 26.18
N SER A 158 7.89 8.16 25.18
CA SER A 158 6.83 8.47 24.22
C SER A 158 6.70 7.32 23.24
N LEU A 159 5.54 6.68 23.19
CA LEU A 159 5.28 5.52 22.35
C LEU A 159 4.20 5.84 21.33
N VAL A 160 4.47 5.56 20.06
CA VAL A 160 3.55 5.72 18.93
C VAL A 160 2.57 4.56 18.93
N SER A 161 1.28 4.85 19.10
CA SER A 161 0.23 3.84 19.11
C SER A 161 -0.13 3.45 17.67
N GLY A 162 0.05 2.17 17.32
CA GLY A 162 -0.30 1.68 15.99
C GLY A 162 -1.81 1.66 15.68
N TYR A 163 -2.68 1.93 16.66
CA TYR A 163 -4.13 2.04 16.42
C TYR A 163 -4.48 3.26 15.56
N SER A 164 -3.69 4.33 15.64
CA SER A 164 -4.00 5.61 14.99
C SER A 164 -3.60 5.71 13.52
N VAL A 165 -2.76 4.78 13.03
CA VAL A 165 -2.45 4.67 11.59
C VAL A 165 -3.72 4.41 10.75
N ARG A 166 -4.82 3.98 11.40
CA ARG A 166 -6.03 3.47 10.75
C ARG A 166 -7.17 4.46 10.51
N GLU A 167 -7.19 5.67 11.07
CA GLU A 167 -8.43 6.48 11.07
C GLU A 167 -8.46 7.75 10.21
N LYS A 168 -7.38 8.16 9.53
CA LYS A 168 -7.43 9.35 8.64
C LYS A 168 -6.60 9.22 7.36
N LEU A 169 -6.92 8.22 6.54
CA LEU A 169 -6.57 8.17 5.12
C LEU A 169 -7.83 8.02 4.27
#